data_AF-Q6NL19-F1
#
_entry.id   AF-Q6NL19-F1
#
_cell.length_a   1.000
_cell.length_b   1.000
_cell.length_c   1.000
_cell.angle_alpha   90.00
_cell.angle_beta   90.00
_cell.angle_gamma   90.00
#
_symmetry.space_group_name_H-M   'P 1'
#
loop_
_entity.id
_entity.type
_entity.pdbx_description
1 polymer ?
#
loop_
_entity_poly.entity_id
_entity_poly.type
_entity_poly.pdbx_seq_one_letter_code
_entity_poly.pdbx_strand_id
1 'polypeptide(L)'
;MIDLRYKECYLLICLIVFINFVTCYSDERLFGGKTLYAGKELWKETLPLKSGSRVYKLQGLKSNSWYEVKISYPASIPALFSLQLLKNGVMGLKVNHMRRLLNTEKLIFKTESIEEVDNKEGLYVLVTVEPEGIVAIPNVKERPSIIYNIVCEEQLLGIPHSSWSVVVLVVLCLVVALILPRFLPSYLLIKDVDRDR
;
A
#
# COMPACT_ATOMS: atom_id res chain seq x y z
N MET A 1 -26.52 -4.39 -36.25
CA MET A 1 -25.65 -3.26 -35.83
C MET A 1 -25.41 -3.21 -34.31
N ILE A 2 -26.35 -3.66 -33.47
CA ILE A 2 -26.20 -3.68 -31.99
C ILE A 2 -25.16 -4.71 -31.51
N ASP A 3 -25.11 -5.89 -32.12
CA ASP A 3 -24.15 -6.96 -31.73
C ASP A 3 -22.68 -6.54 -31.87
N LEU A 4 -22.35 -5.77 -32.92
CA LEU A 4 -20.97 -5.32 -33.14
C LEU A 4 -20.51 -4.38 -32.02
N ARG A 5 -21.40 -3.50 -31.53
CA ARG A 5 -21.08 -2.56 -30.44
C ARG A 5 -20.84 -3.27 -29.12
N TYR A 6 -21.60 -4.33 -28.81
CA TYR A 6 -21.40 -5.07 -27.56
C TYR A 6 -20.04 -5.80 -27.55
N LYS A 7 -19.66 -6.38 -28.69
CA LYS A 7 -18.39 -7.09 -28.85
C LYS A 7 -17.18 -6.16 -28.72
N GLU A 8 -17.25 -4.97 -29.30
CA GLU A 8 -16.22 -3.93 -29.16
C GLU A 8 -16.05 -3.50 -27.69
N CYS A 9 -17.15 -3.25 -26.98
CA CYS A 9 -17.11 -2.90 -25.55
C CYS A 9 -16.50 -4.01 -24.69
N TYR A 10 -16.87 -5.27 -24.95
CA TYR A 10 -16.32 -6.41 -24.21
C TYR A 10 -14.80 -6.54 -24.41
N LEU A 11 -14.33 -6.36 -25.65
CA LEU A 11 -12.91 -6.46 -25.99
C LEU A 11 -12.10 -5.34 -25.32
N LEU A 12 -12.61 -4.10 -25.32
CA LEU A 12 -12.01 -2.98 -24.59
C LEU A 12 -11.91 -3.25 -23.08
N ILE A 13 -12.96 -3.81 -22.48
CA ILE A 13 -12.96 -4.18 -21.05
C ILE A 13 -11.89 -5.24 -20.77
N CYS A 14 -11.79 -6.29 -21.60
CA CYS A 14 -10.75 -7.32 -21.45
C CYS A 14 -9.33 -6.74 -21.55
N LEU A 15 -9.10 -5.80 -22.48
CA LEU A 15 -7.81 -5.15 -22.66
C LEU A 15 -7.41 -4.31 -21.44
N ILE A 16 -8.37 -3.58 -20.86
CA ILE A 16 -8.15 -2.80 -19.63
C ILE A 16 -7.80 -3.72 -18.45
N VAL A 17 -8.50 -4.86 -18.31
CA VAL A 17 -8.20 -5.85 -17.27
C VAL A 17 -6.80 -6.43 -17.45
N PHE A 18 -6.42 -6.77 -18.68
CA PHE A 18 -5.10 -7.33 -18.98
C PHE A 18 -3.96 -6.36 -18.67
N ILE A 19 -4.09 -5.08 -19.06
CA ILE A 19 -3.06 -4.06 -18.79
C ILE A 19 -2.86 -3.85 -17.29
N ASN A 20 -3.94 -3.85 -16.50
CA ASN A 20 -3.83 -3.71 -15.04
C ASN A 20 -3.16 -4.93 -14.37
N PHE A 21 -3.30 -6.13 -14.93
CA PHE A 21 -2.72 -7.34 -14.37
C PHE A 21 -1.19 -7.40 -14.55
N VAL A 22 -0.65 -6.85 -15.63
CA VAL A 22 0.78 -6.97 -16.00
C VAL A 22 1.69 -6.08 -15.15
N THR A 23 1.22 -4.97 -14.59
CA THR A 23 2.08 -3.95 -13.95
C THR A 23 2.62 -4.34 -12.56
N CYS A 24 2.40 -5.56 -12.07
CA CYS A 24 2.69 -5.91 -10.66
C CYS A 24 4.03 -6.65 -10.40
N TYR A 25 4.98 -6.66 -11.33
CA TYR A 25 6.26 -7.37 -11.13
C TYR A 25 7.44 -6.40 -10.94
N SER A 26 7.91 -6.27 -9.70
CA SER A 26 9.27 -5.76 -9.45
C SER A 26 9.88 -6.42 -8.22
N ASP A 27 10.96 -7.16 -8.46
CA ASP A 27 11.85 -7.78 -7.49
C ASP A 27 13.25 -7.27 -7.83
N GLU A 28 13.96 -6.69 -6.86
CA GLU A 28 15.42 -6.57 -6.95
C GLU A 28 16.03 -6.36 -5.55
N ARG A 29 16.71 -7.42 -5.10
CA ARG A 29 17.57 -7.51 -3.92
C ARG A 29 18.95 -6.92 -4.23
N LEU A 30 19.54 -6.12 -3.32
CA LEU A 30 20.94 -6.26 -2.84
C LEU A 30 21.40 -5.16 -1.85
N PHE A 31 22.30 -5.56 -0.94
CA PHE A 31 23.30 -4.82 -0.12
C PHE A 31 22.95 -4.13 1.22
N GLY A 32 23.90 -4.30 2.16
CA GLY A 32 23.84 -4.01 3.60
C GLY A 32 23.90 -2.52 3.96
N GLY A 33 23.13 -2.16 4.99
CA GLY A 33 22.52 -0.85 5.14
C GLY A 33 21.19 -0.84 4.37
N LYS A 34 20.14 -1.44 4.95
CA LYS A 34 18.90 -1.66 4.19
C LYS A 34 18.26 -0.33 3.83
N THR A 35 18.33 -0.03 2.55
CA THR A 35 17.69 1.14 1.96
C THR A 35 16.26 0.77 1.61
N LEU A 36 15.31 1.57 2.07
CA LEU A 36 13.91 1.45 1.71
C LEU A 36 13.62 2.51 0.65
N TYR A 37 13.50 2.06 -0.60
CA TYR A 37 13.13 2.92 -1.72
C TYR A 37 11.64 3.18 -1.73
N ALA A 38 11.23 4.42 -1.99
CA ALA A 38 9.83 4.75 -2.18
C ALA A 38 9.21 3.91 -3.31
N GLY A 39 8.05 3.31 -3.03
CA GLY A 39 7.30 2.43 -3.93
C GLY A 39 7.83 0.99 -4.03
N LYS A 40 8.95 0.65 -3.38
CA LYS A 40 9.48 -0.72 -3.38
C LYS A 40 9.34 -1.37 -1.99
N GLU A 41 8.63 -2.50 -1.95
CA GLU A 41 8.47 -3.29 -0.72
C GLU A 41 9.72 -4.15 -0.47
N LEU A 42 10.19 -4.15 0.78
CA LEU A 42 11.19 -5.07 1.28
C LEU A 42 10.50 -6.27 1.91
N TRP A 43 10.78 -7.45 1.34
CA TRP A 43 10.12 -8.70 1.68
C TRP A 43 10.95 -9.55 2.64
N LYS A 44 10.26 -10.21 3.57
CA LYS A 44 10.84 -11.22 4.47
C LYS A 44 12.02 -10.66 5.28
N GLU A 45 11.87 -9.43 5.76
CA GLU A 45 12.75 -8.83 6.74
C GLU A 45 12.65 -9.58 8.06
N THR A 46 13.79 -9.73 8.75
CA THR A 46 13.86 -10.45 10.02
C THR A 46 14.43 -9.56 11.11
N LEU A 47 13.76 -9.50 12.26
CA LEU A 47 14.22 -8.85 13.50
C LEU A 47 14.12 -9.84 14.67
N PRO A 48 15.00 -9.77 15.68
CA PRO A 48 14.81 -10.55 16.90
C PRO A 48 13.55 -10.06 17.62
N LEU A 49 12.72 -10.99 18.10
CA LEU A 49 11.43 -10.64 18.69
C LEU A 49 11.60 -9.87 20.01
N LYS A 50 12.66 -10.19 20.75
CA LYS A 50 13.00 -9.53 22.02
C LYS A 50 13.93 -8.36 21.75
N SER A 51 13.39 -7.14 21.88
CA SER A 51 14.13 -5.88 21.74
C SER A 51 14.83 -5.73 20.39
N GLY A 52 14.19 -6.20 19.32
CA GLY A 52 14.71 -6.04 17.97
C GLY A 52 14.50 -4.63 17.47
N SER A 53 15.56 -4.02 16.96
CA SER A 53 15.48 -2.74 16.27
C SER A 53 16.29 -2.76 14.98
N ARG A 54 15.80 -2.04 13.98
CA ARG A 54 16.51 -1.84 12.71
C ARG A 54 16.19 -0.48 12.13
N VAL A 55 17.21 0.16 11.63
CA VAL A 55 17.11 1.44 10.93
C VAL A 55 17.12 1.20 9.42
N TYR A 56 16.18 1.81 8.72
CA TYR A 56 16.08 1.82 7.28
C TYR A 56 16.36 3.23 6.76
N LYS A 57 17.25 3.37 5.78
CA LYS A 57 17.47 4.65 5.11
C LYS A 57 16.42 4.82 4.02
N LEU A 58 15.67 5.90 4.04
CA LEU A 58 14.71 6.22 2.99
C LEU A 58 15.44 6.81 1.78
N GLN A 59 15.16 6.30 0.58
CA GLN A 59 15.70 6.84 -0.67
C GLN A 59 14.62 6.92 -1.74
N GLY A 60 14.85 7.75 -2.76
CA GLY A 60 13.87 7.99 -3.84
C GLY A 60 12.67 8.83 -3.39
N LEU A 61 12.82 9.62 -2.32
CA LEU A 61 11.79 10.56 -1.88
C LEU A 61 11.76 11.78 -2.79
N LYS A 62 10.57 12.32 -3.03
CA LYS A 62 10.32 13.55 -3.76
C LYS A 62 10.06 14.68 -2.77
N SER A 63 10.47 15.89 -3.12
CA SER A 63 10.20 17.07 -2.31
C SER A 63 8.70 17.36 -2.22
N ASN A 64 8.26 17.93 -1.10
CA ASN A 64 6.87 18.35 -0.85
C ASN A 64 5.82 17.23 -1.04
N SER A 65 6.23 15.97 -0.94
CA SER A 65 5.37 14.81 -1.17
C SER A 65 5.07 14.10 0.16
N TRP A 66 3.90 13.48 0.23
CA TRP A 66 3.50 12.70 1.39
C TRP A 66 3.94 11.25 1.24
N TYR A 67 4.44 10.69 2.32
CA TYR A 67 4.90 9.30 2.37
C TYR A 67 4.26 8.58 3.52
N GLU A 68 4.02 7.30 3.30
CA GLU A 68 3.47 6.40 4.28
C GLU A 68 4.32 5.15 4.39
N VAL A 69 4.77 4.84 5.60
CA VAL A 69 5.50 3.62 5.90
C VAL A 69 4.57 2.64 6.59
N LYS A 70 4.48 1.44 6.01
CA LYS A 70 3.63 0.35 6.49
C LYS A 70 4.49 -0.88 6.77
N ILE A 71 4.12 -1.64 7.79
CA ILE A 71 4.66 -2.97 8.10
C ILE A 71 3.54 -3.99 7.97
N SER A 72 3.84 -5.14 7.38
CA SER A 72 2.99 -6.32 7.39
C SER A 72 3.74 -7.50 7.99
N TYR A 73 3.07 -8.30 8.81
CA TYR A 73 3.66 -9.49 9.41
C TYR A 73 2.59 -10.56 9.68
N PRO A 74 2.98 -11.83 9.90
CA PRO A 74 2.03 -12.90 10.18
C PRO A 74 1.28 -12.69 11.51
N ALA A 75 -0.05 -12.57 11.45
CA ALA A 75 -0.90 -12.35 12.63
C ALA A 75 -0.85 -13.47 13.69
N SER A 76 -0.31 -14.65 13.35
CA SER A 76 -0.11 -15.76 14.29
C SER A 76 1.00 -15.50 15.32
N ILE A 77 1.81 -14.46 15.14
CA ILE A 77 2.91 -14.10 16.03
C ILE A 77 2.50 -12.80 16.73
N PRO A 78 2.31 -12.81 18.05
CA PRO A 78 1.76 -11.64 18.71
C PRO A 78 2.94 -10.69 19.04
N ALA A 79 3.01 -9.60 18.29
CA ALA A 79 4.13 -8.66 18.28
C ALA A 79 3.65 -7.24 18.00
N LEU A 80 4.23 -6.28 18.71
CA LEU A 80 3.99 -4.86 18.56
C LEU A 80 5.15 -4.26 17.76
N PHE A 81 4.83 -3.55 16.67
CA PHE A 81 5.81 -2.80 15.90
C PHE A 81 5.63 -1.30 16.11
N SER A 82 6.73 -0.62 16.43
CA SER A 82 6.79 0.84 16.47
C SER A 82 7.69 1.42 15.38
N LEU A 83 7.28 2.56 14.84
CA LEU A 83 7.91 3.21 13.69
C LEU A 83 8.25 4.66 14.03
N GLN A 84 9.53 5.00 14.05
CA GLN A 84 9.97 6.37 14.33
C GLN A 84 10.73 6.97 13.16
N LEU A 85 10.39 8.19 12.76
CA LEU A 85 11.17 8.95 11.78
C LEU A 85 12.37 9.62 12.47
N LEU A 86 13.56 9.34 11.95
CA LEU A 86 14.81 9.94 12.37
C LEU A 86 15.32 10.85 11.26
N LYS A 87 15.69 12.08 11.61
CA LYS A 87 16.33 13.04 10.71
C LYS A 87 17.79 13.18 11.10
N ASN A 88 18.71 12.90 10.19
CA ASN A 88 20.16 12.94 10.46
C ASN A 88 20.58 12.11 11.70
N GLY A 89 19.92 10.96 11.93
CA GLY A 89 20.16 10.08 13.09
C GLY A 89 19.62 10.62 14.42
N VAL A 90 19.11 11.84 14.46
CA VAL A 90 18.46 12.43 15.64
C VAL A 90 16.95 12.28 15.48
N MET A 91 16.25 11.97 16.58
CA MET A 91 14.79 11.84 16.56
C MET A 91 14.17 13.18 16.14
N GLY A 92 13.60 13.22 14.93
CA GLY A 92 13.00 14.42 14.37
C GLY A 92 11.70 14.69 15.08
N LEU A 93 11.68 15.69 15.98
CA LEU A 93 10.51 16.11 16.77
C LEU A 93 9.38 16.75 15.93
N LYS A 94 9.44 16.65 14.59
CA LYS A 94 8.60 17.42 13.67
C LYS A 94 7.44 16.58 13.16
N VAL A 95 6.30 16.72 13.85
CA VAL A 95 4.94 16.35 13.38
C VAL A 95 4.85 15.00 12.66
N ASN A 96 5.38 13.94 13.26
CA ASN A 96 5.00 12.59 12.86
C ASN A 96 3.56 12.38 13.33
N HIS A 97 2.60 12.40 12.39
CA HIS A 97 1.27 11.90 12.67
C HIS A 97 1.35 10.38 12.79
N MET A 98 1.79 9.92 13.95
CA MET A 98 1.86 8.51 14.28
C MET A 98 0.47 8.05 14.65
N ARG A 99 -0.17 7.34 13.71
CA ARG A 99 -1.46 6.70 13.96
C ARG A 99 -1.20 5.24 14.23
N ARG A 100 -1.57 4.77 15.41
CA ARG A 100 -1.61 3.34 15.70
C ARG A 100 -2.84 2.73 15.03
N LEU A 101 -2.64 1.73 14.17
CA LEU A 101 -3.70 0.94 13.57
C LEU A 101 -3.45 -0.52 13.94
N LEU A 102 -4.25 -1.06 14.87
CA LEU A 102 -4.03 -2.40 15.44
C LEU A 102 -2.68 -2.46 16.18
N ASN A 103 -1.96 -3.57 16.03
CA ASN A 103 -0.68 -3.85 16.67
C ASN A 103 0.51 -3.39 15.82
N THR A 104 0.24 -2.65 14.73
CA THR A 104 1.26 -1.93 13.96
C THR A 104 1.05 -0.43 14.09
N GLU A 105 2.14 0.29 14.28
CA GLU A 105 2.16 1.71 14.02
C GLU A 105 2.20 1.96 12.50
N LYS A 106 1.45 2.97 12.05
CA LYS A 106 1.53 3.50 10.69
C LYS A 106 2.08 4.91 10.76
N LEU A 107 3.21 5.11 10.09
CA LEU A 107 3.92 6.38 10.04
C LEU A 107 3.56 7.11 8.76
N ILE A 108 2.98 8.30 8.88
CA ILE A 108 2.74 9.22 7.76
C ILE A 108 3.57 10.47 8.02
N PHE A 109 4.37 10.87 7.03
CA PHE A 109 5.16 12.09 7.10
C PHE A 109 5.18 12.79 5.73
N LYS A 110 5.53 14.07 5.76
CA LYS A 110 5.68 14.89 4.56
C LYS A 110 7.13 15.31 4.45
N THR A 111 7.71 15.18 3.27
CA THR A 111 9.05 15.72 2.99
C THR A 111 8.93 17.22 2.75
N GLU A 112 9.62 18.04 3.53
CA GLU A 112 9.41 19.49 3.53
C GLU A 112 10.32 20.23 2.54
N SER A 113 11.58 19.80 2.38
CA SER A 113 12.58 20.54 1.58
C SER A 113 13.33 19.67 0.58
N ILE A 114 13.84 20.30 -0.48
CA ILE A 114 14.76 19.67 -1.45
C ILE A 114 16.06 19.25 -0.73
N GLU A 115 16.48 19.98 0.30
CA GLU A 115 17.67 19.67 1.09
C GLU A 115 17.58 18.32 1.81
N GLU A 116 16.38 17.93 2.28
CA GLU A 116 16.11 16.59 2.85
C GLU A 116 16.27 15.46 1.82
N VAL A 117 16.14 15.78 0.53
CA VAL A 117 16.24 14.82 -0.57
C VAL A 117 17.66 14.74 -1.14
N ASP A 118 18.34 15.88 -1.27
CA ASP A 118 19.50 16.05 -2.15
C ASP A 118 20.85 16.00 -1.43
N ASN A 119 20.96 16.45 -0.17
CA ASN A 119 22.27 16.64 0.45
C ASN A 119 22.32 16.29 1.95
N LYS A 120 22.96 15.16 2.25
CA LYS A 120 23.53 14.73 3.55
C LYS A 120 22.56 14.46 4.71
N GLU A 121 21.44 15.15 4.82
CA GLU A 121 20.43 14.90 5.87
C GLU A 121 19.47 13.79 5.47
N GLY A 122 19.97 12.55 5.36
CA GLY A 122 19.14 11.40 5.05
C GLY A 122 17.99 11.24 6.05
N LEU A 123 16.80 10.91 5.54
CA LEU A 123 15.68 10.46 6.35
C LEU A 123 15.81 8.96 6.63
N TYR A 124 15.59 8.58 7.88
CA TYR A 124 15.66 7.20 8.31
C TYR A 124 14.39 6.82 9.07
N VAL A 125 14.03 5.54 9.01
CA VAL A 125 12.94 4.97 9.80
C VAL A 125 13.53 3.94 10.73
N LEU A 126 13.37 4.17 12.03
CA LEU A 126 13.64 3.18 13.06
C LEU A 126 12.41 2.31 13.24
N VAL A 127 12.60 1.02 13.01
CA VAL A 127 11.61 -0.02 13.28
C VAL A 127 12.02 -0.72 14.56
N THR A 128 11.15 -0.74 15.55
CA THR A 128 11.36 -1.51 16.79
C THR A 128 10.25 -2.53 16.94
N VAL A 129 10.59 -3.71 17.46
CA VAL A 129 9.64 -4.78 17.74
C VAL A 129 9.71 -5.20 19.21
N GLU A 130 8.54 -5.37 19.80
CA GLU A 130 8.35 -5.90 21.14
C GLU A 130 7.35 -7.06 21.09
N PRO A 131 7.51 -8.12 21.92
CA PRO A 131 6.52 -9.17 22.03
C PRO A 131 5.26 -8.62 22.70
N GLU A 132 4.09 -8.86 22.11
CA GLU A 132 2.81 -8.45 22.67
C GLU A 132 2.01 -9.70 23.00
N GLY A 133 1.63 -9.93 24.25
CA GLY A 133 0.76 -11.05 24.63
C GLY A 133 1.48 -12.38 24.89
N ILE A 134 0.67 -13.44 24.98
CA ILE A 134 1.09 -14.78 25.41
C ILE A 134 1.00 -15.73 24.21
N VAL A 135 2.02 -16.55 24.00
CA VAL A 135 2.02 -17.57 22.93
C VAL A 135 0.82 -18.48 23.09
N ALA A 136 0.04 -18.64 22.01
CA ALA A 136 -1.18 -19.44 22.01
C ALA A 136 -0.95 -20.91 22.44
N ILE A 137 0.26 -21.44 22.22
CA ILE A 137 0.62 -22.80 22.62
C ILE A 137 1.40 -22.75 23.94
N PRO A 138 0.82 -23.23 25.05
CA PRO A 138 1.53 -23.34 26.30
C PRO A 138 2.73 -24.28 26.12
N ASN A 139 3.85 -23.95 26.76
CA ASN A 139 5.10 -24.73 26.76
C ASN A 139 5.90 -24.73 25.44
N VAL A 140 5.48 -23.99 24.41
CA VAL A 140 6.30 -23.78 23.21
C VAL A 140 7.12 -22.49 23.38
N LYS A 141 8.43 -22.58 23.14
CA LYS A 141 9.30 -21.40 23.13
C LYS A 141 8.84 -20.43 22.06
N GLU A 142 8.73 -19.15 22.42
CA GLU A 142 8.55 -18.07 21.45
C GLU A 142 9.56 -18.16 20.31
N ARG A 143 9.13 -17.79 19.10
CA ARG A 143 10.06 -17.68 17.98
C ARG A 143 11.12 -16.62 18.34
N PRO A 144 12.41 -16.92 18.13
CA PRO A 144 13.48 -15.98 18.49
C PRO A 144 13.46 -14.72 17.61
N SER A 145 12.89 -14.82 16.41
CA SER A 145 12.79 -13.74 15.44
C SER A 145 11.42 -13.70 14.79
N ILE A 146 11.04 -12.51 14.37
CA ILE A 146 9.84 -12.24 13.58
C ILE A 146 10.23 -11.95 12.13
N ILE A 147 9.40 -12.42 11.21
CA ILE A 147 9.50 -12.10 9.78
C ILE A 147 8.41 -11.09 9.47
N TYR A 148 8.76 -10.02 8.76
CA TYR A 148 7.84 -8.95 8.36
C TYR A 148 8.23 -8.42 6.99
N ASN A 149 7.33 -7.68 6.34
CA ASN A 149 7.65 -6.85 5.20
C ASN A 149 7.49 -5.39 5.58
N ILE A 150 8.22 -4.51 4.90
CA ILE A 150 8.12 -3.06 5.08
C ILE A 150 8.09 -2.37 3.72
N VAL A 151 7.23 -1.38 3.58
CA VAL A 151 7.10 -0.58 2.36
C VAL A 151 6.97 0.89 2.73
N CYS A 152 7.56 1.76 1.92
CA CYS A 152 7.34 3.20 1.94
C CYS A 152 6.62 3.59 0.65
N GLU A 153 5.39 4.08 0.72
CA GLU A 153 4.59 4.46 -0.44
C GLU A 153 4.39 5.98 -0.49
N GLU A 154 4.52 6.56 -1.69
CA GLU A 154 4.10 7.93 -1.95
C GLU A 154 2.57 8.02 -1.93
N GLN A 155 2.04 9.02 -1.25
CA GLN A 155 0.62 9.32 -1.14
C GLN A 155 0.30 10.56 -1.96
N LEU A 156 -0.69 10.45 -2.84
CA LEU A 156 -1.23 11.57 -3.60
C LEU A 156 -2.72 11.70 -3.25
N LEU A 157 -3.11 12.85 -2.71
CA LEU A 157 -4.47 13.10 -2.18
C LEU A 157 -4.93 12.06 -1.14
N GLY A 158 -4.00 11.52 -0.35
CA GLY A 158 -4.29 10.50 0.66
C GLY A 158 -4.48 9.08 0.12
N ILE A 159 -4.30 8.88 -1.19
CA ILE A 159 -4.34 7.57 -1.85
C ILE A 159 -2.92 7.17 -2.25
N PRO A 160 -2.50 5.92 -2.01
CA PRO A 160 -1.18 5.45 -2.44
C PRO A 160 -1.06 5.52 -3.95
N HIS A 161 0.10 5.95 -4.45
CA HIS A 161 0.37 6.09 -5.88
C HIS A 161 0.08 4.79 -6.66
N SER A 162 0.35 3.63 -6.05
CA SER A 162 0.07 2.30 -6.59
C SER A 162 -1.42 2.05 -6.89
N SER A 163 -2.34 2.74 -6.20
CA SER A 163 -3.79 2.50 -6.31
C SER A 163 -4.51 3.48 -7.25
N TRP A 164 -3.82 4.45 -7.84
CA TRP A 164 -4.46 5.43 -8.74
C TRP A 164 -5.08 4.80 -9.99
N SER A 165 -4.53 3.68 -10.49
CA SER A 165 -5.14 2.95 -11.60
C SER A 165 -6.55 2.46 -11.25
N VAL A 166 -6.76 2.02 -10.00
CA VAL A 166 -8.08 1.59 -9.50
C VAL A 166 -9.05 2.77 -9.46
N VAL A 167 -8.59 3.95 -9.02
CA VAL A 167 -9.42 5.17 -9.00
C VAL A 167 -9.88 5.54 -10.41
N VAL A 168 -8.97 5.54 -11.39
CA VAL A 168 -9.30 5.82 -12.79
C VAL A 168 -10.30 4.79 -13.33
N LEU A 169 -10.10 3.50 -13.02
CA LEU A 169 -11.01 2.44 -13.43
C LEU A 169 -12.42 2.64 -12.85
N VAL A 170 -12.53 2.99 -11.56
CA VAL A 170 -13.83 3.26 -10.91
C VAL A 170 -14.55 4.43 -11.60
N VAL A 171 -13.84 5.52 -11.89
CA VAL A 171 -14.41 6.67 -12.60
C VAL A 171 -14.89 6.27 -14.01
N LEU A 172 -14.10 5.48 -14.74
CA LEU A 172 -14.48 4.98 -16.05
C LEU A 172 -15.75 4.11 -15.97
N CYS A 173 -15.82 3.19 -15.00
CA CYS A 173 -16.99 2.35 -14.77
C CYS A 173 -18.25 3.19 -14.46
N LEU A 174 -18.12 4.25 -13.66
CA LEU A 174 -19.22 5.17 -13.38
C LEU A 174 -19.70 5.90 -14.64
N VAL A 175 -18.78 6.38 -15.47
CA VAL A 175 -19.13 7.02 -16.76
C VAL A 175 -19.88 6.05 -17.67
N VAL A 176 -19.38 4.82 -17.81
CA VAL A 176 -20.05 3.78 -18.61
C VAL A 176 -21.43 3.46 -18.04
N ALA A 177 -21.56 3.31 -16.72
CA ALA A 177 -22.84 3.04 -16.05
C ALA A 177 -23.87 4.16 -16.24
N LEU A 178 -23.44 5.41 -16.39
CA LEU A 178 -24.33 6.54 -16.68
C LEU A 178 -24.72 6.62 -18.17
N ILE A 179 -23.86 6.13 -19.06
CA ILE A 179 -24.07 6.16 -20.51
C ILE A 179 -24.92 4.97 -20.98
N LEU A 180 -24.66 3.76 -20.45
CA LEU A 180 -25.30 2.52 -20.89
C LEU A 180 -26.84 2.57 -20.84
N PRO A 181 -27.49 3.11 -19.78
CA PRO A 181 -28.95 3.25 -19.72
C PRO A 181 -29.53 4.14 -20.81
N ARG A 182 -28.75 5.11 -21.33
CA ARG A 182 -29.21 5.98 -22.43
C ARG A 182 -29.29 5.24 -23.76
N PHE A 183 -28.52 4.17 -23.92
CA PHE A 183 -28.53 3.33 -25.11
C PHE A 183 -29.35 2.05 -24.97
N LEU A 184 -29.74 1.70 -23.74
CA LEU A 184 -30.63 0.57 -23.50
C LEU A 184 -32.00 0.90 -24.11
N PRO A 185 -32.42 0.19 -25.16
CA PRO A 185 -33.67 0.50 -25.82
C PRO A 185 -34.83 0.11 -24.91
N SER A 186 -35.82 1.01 -24.82
CA SER A 186 -36.97 0.92 -23.92
C SER A 186 -37.79 -0.36 -24.07
N TYR A 187 -37.64 -1.10 -25.18
CA TYR A 187 -38.39 -2.33 -25.43
C TYR A 187 -38.03 -3.48 -24.48
N LEU A 188 -36.85 -3.48 -23.82
CA LEU A 188 -36.54 -4.50 -22.81
C LEU A 188 -37.25 -4.29 -21.47
N LEU A 189 -37.82 -3.09 -21.23
CA LEU A 189 -38.65 -2.82 -20.06
C LEU A 189 -40.11 -3.26 -20.24
N ILE A 190 -40.53 -3.67 -21.44
CA ILE A 190 -41.88 -4.19 -21.71
C ILE A 190 -41.80 -5.71 -21.79
N LYS A 191 -41.86 -6.38 -20.63
CA LYS A 191 -42.24 -7.80 -20.58
C LYS A 191 -42.83 -8.16 -19.22
N ASP A 192 -43.95 -7.52 -18.86
CA ASP A 192 -44.79 -8.01 -17.76
C ASP A 192 -46.27 -7.66 -17.94
N VAL A 193 -46.76 -7.65 -19.19
CA VAL A 193 -48.19 -7.52 -19.49
C VAL A 193 -48.59 -8.60 -20.50
N ASP A 194 -48.50 -9.86 -20.08
CA ASP A 194 -49.36 -10.91 -20.68
C ASP A 194 -49.53 -12.17 -19.80
N ARG A 195 -49.40 -12.05 -18.47
CA ARG A 195 -49.67 -13.16 -17.53
C ARG A 195 -50.95 -12.92 -16.72
N ASP A 196 -51.93 -12.29 -17.34
CA ASP A 196 -53.32 -12.27 -16.85
C ASP A 196 -54.25 -12.31 -18.07
N ARG A 197 -54.38 -13.50 -18.65
CA ARG A 197 -55.55 -13.90 -19.44
C ARG A 197 -55.81 -15.37 -19.19
#